data_AF-A0A5S6QFE4-F1
#
_entry.id   AF-A0A5S6QFE4-F1
#
_cell.length_a   1.000
_cell.length_b   1.000
_cell.length_c   1.000
_cell.angle_alpha   90.00
_cell.angle_beta   90.00
_cell.angle_gamma   90.00
#
_symmetry.space_group_name_H-M   'P 1'
#
loop_
_entity.id
_entity.type
_entity.pdbx_description
1 polymer ?
#
loop_
_entity_poly.entity_id
_entity_poly.type
_entity_poly.pdbx_seq_one_letter_code
_entity_poly.pdbx_strand_id
1 'polypeptide(L)'
;MCPGNDRNGYYIGCLAIIADPQFGLLKPDQRDWSVEETLLSNTIKAINSSREQPDFVAFVGDLTHAEPFTIAKQLQIQDFMRCVSSLRTRPFFLCGNHDIGDQPTLDSLQAYRQTFGADYFVVDHFESKFIFLNSQLFFGYQDLENESLKQWLWLKEQCEMVYMYPYRHVVVLQHVPPFIETANEAPMRVRSSNMTFNLPVLEQRLRLLSELRLEPFRVFNVIGAGVDKSLFNLLWHQLYCAYIQVQTIVRLLNAVAIVLNSCSLTDHPWRRHIVLSCSSIQLNRKTRYKDRHNSW
;
A
#
# COMPACT_ATOMS: atom_id res chain seq x y z
N MET A 1 -34.34 -2.31 9.28
CA MET A 1 -33.94 -1.07 9.96
C MET A 1 -32.65 -1.35 10.70
N CYS A 2 -31.53 -0.85 10.18
CA CYS A 2 -30.22 -0.98 10.82
C CYS A 2 -30.03 0.18 11.82
N PRO A 3 -29.53 -0.07 13.04
CA PRO A 3 -29.43 0.95 14.08
C PRO A 3 -28.26 1.91 13.79
N GLY A 4 -28.50 3.22 13.93
CA GLY A 4 -27.44 4.24 14.05
C GLY A 4 -27.26 5.16 12.84
N ASN A 5 -28.30 5.86 12.43
CA ASN A 5 -28.34 6.77 11.30
C ASN A 5 -27.86 8.21 11.64
N ASP A 6 -26.78 8.37 12.42
CA ASP A 6 -26.29 9.71 12.81
C ASP A 6 -24.76 9.85 12.84
N ARG A 7 -24.10 9.36 11.79
CA ARG A 7 -22.71 9.73 11.49
C ARG A 7 -22.74 10.54 10.20
N ASN A 8 -22.79 11.89 10.34
CA ASN A 8 -22.66 12.88 9.26
C ASN A 8 -21.82 12.32 8.10
N GLY A 9 -22.32 12.32 6.86
CA GLY A 9 -21.82 11.55 5.69
C GLY A 9 -20.39 11.82 5.22
N TYR A 10 -19.48 11.67 6.16
CA TYR A 10 -18.04 11.79 6.22
C TYR A 10 -17.43 10.49 6.71
N TYR A 11 -18.25 9.60 7.29
CA TYR A 11 -17.84 8.28 7.73
C TYR A 11 -17.63 7.36 6.53
N ILE A 12 -16.40 6.88 6.36
CA ILE A 12 -16.00 5.99 5.27
C ILE A 12 -15.84 4.52 5.71
N GLY A 13 -16.16 4.21 6.96
CA GLY A 13 -15.97 2.90 7.58
C GLY A 13 -14.82 2.85 8.58
N CYS A 14 -14.66 1.68 9.20
CA CYS A 14 -13.49 1.30 9.99
C CYS A 14 -12.61 0.39 9.13
N LEU A 15 -11.38 0.80 8.85
CA LEU A 15 -10.51 0.09 7.90
C LEU A 15 -9.19 -0.27 8.56
N ALA A 16 -8.64 -1.44 8.24
CA ALA A 16 -7.26 -1.76 8.56
C ALA A 16 -6.44 -1.85 7.27
N ILE A 17 -5.34 -1.12 7.20
CA ILE A 17 -4.41 -1.15 6.07
C ILE A 17 -3.08 -1.68 6.58
N ILE A 18 -2.63 -2.79 6.00
CA ILE A 18 -1.37 -3.46 6.30
C ILE A 18 -0.50 -3.35 5.06
N ALA A 19 0.76 -2.99 5.25
CA ALA A 19 1.72 -2.90 4.15
C ALA A 19 3.03 -3.59 4.51
N ASP A 20 3.72 -4.06 3.48
CA ASP A 20 5.03 -4.68 3.55
C ASP A 20 5.16 -5.81 4.61
N PRO A 21 4.26 -6.83 4.66
CA PRO A 21 4.51 -8.01 5.50
C PRO A 21 5.84 -8.70 5.16
N GLN A 22 6.23 -8.67 3.87
CA GLN A 22 7.55 -9.03 3.34
C GLN A 22 8.13 -10.33 3.91
N PHE A 23 7.34 -11.41 3.91
CA PHE A 23 7.78 -12.72 4.42
C PHE A 23 9.10 -13.13 3.76
N GLY A 24 10.17 -13.24 4.56
CA GLY A 24 11.50 -13.67 4.14
C GLY A 24 12.49 -12.54 3.87
N LEU A 25 12.11 -11.27 4.05
CA LEU A 25 13.00 -10.14 3.85
C LEU A 25 14.05 -9.99 4.95
N LEU A 26 13.74 -10.32 6.21
CA LEU A 26 14.65 -10.05 7.33
C LEU A 26 15.85 -11.01 7.36
N LYS A 27 15.68 -12.22 6.84
CA LYS A 27 16.70 -13.27 6.78
C LYS A 27 16.69 -13.98 5.41
N PRO A 28 16.99 -13.26 4.32
CA PRO A 28 16.80 -13.77 2.95
C PRO A 28 17.64 -15.02 2.66
N ASP A 29 18.81 -15.14 3.29
CA ASP A 29 19.73 -16.27 3.08
C ASP A 29 19.40 -17.51 3.93
N GLN A 30 18.43 -17.43 4.85
CA GLN A 30 18.19 -18.47 5.85
C GLN A 30 16.89 -19.27 5.62
N ARG A 31 16.10 -18.92 4.59
CA ARG A 31 14.73 -19.46 4.38
C ARG A 31 13.92 -19.48 5.69
N ASP A 32 14.06 -18.40 6.46
CA ASP A 32 13.43 -18.21 7.76
C ASP A 32 12.68 -16.87 7.75
N TRP A 33 11.37 -16.93 7.93
CA TRP A 33 10.46 -15.79 8.06
C TRP A 33 9.64 -15.86 9.34
N SER A 34 10.16 -16.55 10.38
CA SER A 34 9.49 -16.71 11.67
C SER A 34 9.20 -15.37 12.37
N VAL A 35 10.04 -14.35 12.12
CA VAL A 35 9.84 -13.01 12.67
C VAL A 35 8.64 -12.35 11.98
N GLU A 36 8.59 -12.37 10.66
CA GLU A 36 7.48 -11.84 9.86
C GLU A 36 6.17 -12.58 10.16
N GLU A 37 6.20 -13.92 10.30
CA GLU A 37 5.05 -14.74 10.70
C GLU A 37 4.53 -14.32 12.09
N THR A 38 5.43 -14.11 13.05
CA THR A 38 5.07 -13.65 14.40
C THR A 38 4.47 -12.24 14.37
N LEU A 39 5.07 -11.32 13.62
CA LEU A 39 4.59 -9.94 13.50
C LEU A 39 3.20 -9.89 12.86
N LEU A 40 3.00 -10.58 11.74
CA LEU A 40 1.70 -10.62 11.07
C LEU A 40 0.64 -11.31 11.93
N SER A 41 0.97 -12.43 12.58
CA SER A 41 0.06 -13.11 13.51
C SER A 41 -0.37 -12.23 14.67
N ASN A 42 0.55 -11.43 15.24
CA ASN A 42 0.23 -10.47 16.30
C ASN A 42 -0.65 -9.33 15.78
N THR A 43 -0.36 -8.81 14.58
CA THR A 43 -1.21 -7.80 13.92
C THR A 43 -2.64 -8.31 13.71
N ILE A 44 -2.80 -9.53 13.19
CA ILE A 44 -4.12 -10.14 12.96
C ILE A 44 -4.85 -10.37 14.30
N LYS A 45 -4.16 -10.84 15.35
CA LYS A 45 -4.74 -10.95 16.70
C LYS A 45 -5.23 -9.61 17.23
N ALA A 46 -4.47 -8.54 17.01
CA ALA A 46 -4.86 -7.19 17.42
C ALA A 46 -6.09 -6.70 16.67
N ILE A 47 -6.16 -6.93 15.35
CA ILE A 47 -7.33 -6.62 14.52
C ILE A 47 -8.55 -7.41 15.02
N ASN A 48 -8.43 -8.73 15.16
CA ASN A 48 -9.52 -9.59 15.64
C ASN A 48 -10.01 -9.28 17.06
N SER A 49 -9.18 -8.62 17.88
CA SER A 49 -9.51 -8.20 19.25
C SER A 49 -9.95 -6.73 19.34
N SER A 50 -9.97 -6.01 18.22
CA SER A 50 -10.36 -4.60 18.20
C SER A 50 -11.84 -4.44 18.56
N ARG A 51 -12.14 -3.43 19.40
CA ARG A 51 -13.50 -3.14 19.89
C ARG A 51 -14.49 -2.94 18.76
N GLU A 52 -14.06 -2.22 17.72
CA GLU A 52 -14.77 -2.13 16.45
C GLU A 52 -13.99 -2.97 15.45
N GLN A 53 -14.63 -3.96 14.84
CA GLN A 53 -14.02 -4.76 13.78
C GLN A 53 -13.91 -3.91 12.51
N PRO A 54 -12.80 -3.96 11.76
CA PRO A 54 -12.74 -3.33 10.47
C PRO A 54 -13.79 -3.94 9.53
N ASP A 55 -14.35 -3.11 8.67
CA ASP A 55 -15.27 -3.53 7.60
C ASP A 55 -14.51 -4.37 6.56
N PHE A 56 -13.26 -4.03 6.28
CA PHE A 56 -12.30 -4.84 5.53
C PHE A 56 -10.85 -4.57 5.98
N VAL A 57 -9.95 -5.48 5.58
CA VAL A 57 -8.50 -5.30 5.73
C VAL A 57 -7.85 -5.25 4.36
N ALA A 58 -7.07 -4.21 4.07
CA ALA A 58 -6.32 -4.06 2.83
C ALA A 58 -4.84 -4.34 3.06
N PHE A 59 -4.28 -5.30 2.33
CA PHE A 59 -2.85 -5.56 2.24
C PHE A 59 -2.30 -4.86 1.00
N VAL A 60 -1.51 -3.80 1.18
CA VAL A 60 -1.10 -2.89 0.08
C VAL A 60 0.34 -3.12 -0.40
N GLY A 61 0.56 -4.34 -0.90
CA GLY A 61 1.81 -4.73 -1.55
C GLY A 61 2.89 -5.29 -0.64
N ASP A 62 3.86 -5.91 -1.30
CA ASP A 62 5.04 -6.55 -0.72
C ASP A 62 4.67 -7.59 0.35
N LEU A 63 3.77 -8.51 -0.03
CA LEU A 63 3.26 -9.57 0.86
C LEU A 63 4.36 -10.58 1.21
N THR A 64 5.18 -10.92 0.22
CA THR A 64 6.26 -11.92 0.32
C THR A 64 7.52 -11.38 -0.36
N HIS A 65 8.71 -11.86 0.00
CA HIS A 65 9.97 -11.25 -0.43
C HIS A 65 10.64 -11.90 -1.66
N ALA A 66 10.60 -13.22 -1.78
CA ALA A 66 11.36 -13.96 -2.79
C ALA A 66 10.96 -13.59 -4.23
N GLU A 67 11.75 -13.92 -5.23
CA GLU A 67 11.35 -13.73 -6.64
C GLU A 67 10.25 -14.73 -7.04
N PRO A 68 9.33 -14.36 -7.97
CA PRO A 68 8.37 -15.27 -8.56
C PRO A 68 9.02 -16.55 -9.11
N PHE A 69 8.23 -17.62 -9.17
CA PHE A 69 8.64 -18.95 -9.69
C PHE A 69 9.77 -19.65 -8.92
N THR A 70 10.16 -19.13 -7.76
CA THR A 70 11.10 -19.82 -6.85
C THR A 70 10.35 -20.69 -5.84
N ILE A 71 11.03 -21.74 -5.32
CA ILE A 71 10.49 -22.56 -4.21
C ILE A 71 10.27 -21.68 -2.96
N ALA A 72 11.16 -20.72 -2.71
CA ALA A 72 11.03 -19.80 -1.58
C ALA A 72 9.74 -18.96 -1.67
N LYS A 73 9.38 -18.45 -2.85
CA LYS A 73 8.12 -17.73 -3.06
C LYS A 73 6.90 -18.59 -2.71
N GLN A 74 6.87 -19.83 -3.17
CA GLN A 74 5.74 -20.73 -2.89
C GLN A 74 5.57 -20.98 -1.39
N LEU A 75 6.66 -21.23 -0.67
CA LEU A 75 6.64 -21.45 0.78
C LEU A 75 6.25 -20.16 1.54
N GLN A 76 6.77 -19.00 1.14
CA GLN A 76 6.40 -17.71 1.74
C GLN A 76 4.92 -17.40 1.53
N ILE A 77 4.37 -17.64 0.33
CA ILE A 77 2.94 -17.47 0.04
C ILE A 77 2.10 -18.39 0.91
N GLN A 78 2.48 -19.67 1.00
CA GLN A 78 1.77 -20.66 1.81
C GLN A 78 1.65 -20.20 3.27
N ASP A 79 2.75 -19.73 3.84
CA ASP A 79 2.82 -19.33 5.25
C ASP A 79 2.15 -17.99 5.50
N PHE A 80 2.31 -17.04 4.58
CA PHE A 80 1.55 -15.78 4.59
C PHE A 80 0.04 -16.05 4.61
N MET A 81 -0.46 -16.89 3.69
CA MET A 81 -1.88 -17.22 3.61
C MET A 81 -2.37 -17.98 4.85
N ARG A 82 -1.52 -18.80 5.47
CA ARG A 82 -1.80 -19.47 6.75
C ARG A 82 -1.99 -18.48 7.90
N CYS A 83 -1.18 -17.42 7.96
CA CYS A 83 -1.40 -16.33 8.92
C CYS A 83 -2.73 -15.63 8.63
N VAL A 84 -2.94 -15.22 7.38
CA VAL A 84 -4.11 -14.45 6.96
C VAL A 84 -5.41 -15.23 7.13
N SER A 85 -5.41 -16.57 7.05
CA SER A 85 -6.61 -17.39 7.26
C SER A 85 -7.21 -17.28 8.67
N SER A 86 -6.45 -16.75 9.64
CA SER A 86 -6.94 -16.47 11.00
C SER A 86 -7.64 -15.12 11.14
N LEU A 87 -7.58 -14.26 10.12
CA LEU A 87 -8.26 -12.97 10.09
C LEU A 87 -9.77 -13.17 9.93
N ARG A 88 -10.56 -12.57 10.84
CA ARG A 88 -12.03 -12.68 10.82
C ARG A 88 -12.70 -11.77 9.79
N THR A 89 -12.02 -10.69 9.44
CA THR A 89 -12.48 -9.69 8.48
C THR A 89 -11.97 -10.03 7.08
N ARG A 90 -12.76 -9.70 6.04
CA ARG A 90 -12.38 -9.93 4.64
C ARG A 90 -11.06 -9.22 4.29
N PRO A 91 -10.03 -9.93 3.80
CA PRO A 91 -8.82 -9.32 3.27
C PRO A 91 -8.98 -8.95 1.78
N PHE A 92 -8.35 -7.85 1.38
CA PHE A 92 -8.09 -7.45 0.01
C PHE A 92 -6.59 -7.34 -0.18
N PHE A 93 -6.06 -7.85 -1.30
CA PHE A 93 -4.63 -7.87 -1.56
C PHE A 93 -4.30 -7.00 -2.77
N LEU A 94 -3.18 -6.30 -2.67
CA LEU A 94 -2.54 -5.58 -3.76
C LEU A 94 -1.10 -6.06 -3.88
N CYS A 95 -0.55 -6.06 -5.08
CA CYS A 95 0.84 -6.43 -5.29
C CYS A 95 1.79 -5.25 -5.06
N GLY A 96 2.94 -5.54 -4.48
CA GLY A 96 4.15 -4.72 -4.56
C GLY A 96 5.13 -5.29 -5.58
N ASN A 97 6.32 -4.69 -5.69
CA ASN A 97 7.34 -5.20 -6.61
C ASN A 97 7.81 -6.60 -6.20
N HIS A 98 7.93 -6.90 -4.90
CA HIS A 98 8.38 -8.22 -4.47
C HIS A 98 7.38 -9.33 -4.77
N ASP A 99 6.09 -9.00 -4.97
CA ASP A 99 5.06 -10.01 -5.24
C ASP A 99 5.05 -10.48 -6.70
N ILE A 100 5.38 -9.58 -7.63
CA ILE A 100 5.37 -9.84 -9.08
C ILE A 100 6.77 -9.80 -9.73
N GLY A 101 7.81 -9.57 -8.93
CA GLY A 101 9.21 -9.51 -9.33
C GLY A 101 9.70 -8.09 -9.63
N ASP A 102 10.99 -7.84 -9.40
CA ASP A 102 11.65 -6.55 -9.66
C ASP A 102 11.67 -6.16 -11.16
N GLN A 103 11.49 -7.15 -12.04
CA GLN A 103 11.20 -7.01 -13.46
C GLN A 103 9.99 -7.89 -13.79
N PRO A 104 8.75 -7.37 -13.63
CA PRO A 104 7.56 -8.17 -13.76
C PRO A 104 7.33 -8.62 -15.21
N THR A 105 6.76 -9.80 -15.37
CA THR A 105 6.39 -10.40 -16.65
C THR A 105 4.89 -10.66 -16.70
N LEU A 106 4.34 -10.96 -17.89
CA LEU A 106 2.94 -11.38 -18.01
C LEU A 106 2.65 -12.61 -17.17
N ASP A 107 3.58 -13.57 -17.14
CA ASP A 107 3.44 -14.79 -16.35
C ASP A 107 3.44 -14.49 -14.85
N SER A 108 4.28 -13.55 -14.37
CA SER A 108 4.32 -13.21 -12.94
C SER A 108 3.06 -12.48 -12.49
N LEU A 109 2.50 -11.60 -13.33
CA LEU A 109 1.18 -11.01 -13.11
C LEU A 109 0.09 -12.08 -13.07
N GLN A 110 0.10 -13.04 -13.99
CA GLN A 110 -0.88 -14.12 -14.02
C GLN A 110 -0.76 -15.03 -12.79
N ALA A 111 0.45 -15.36 -12.35
CA ALA A 111 0.69 -16.14 -11.15
C ALA A 111 0.19 -15.42 -9.88
N TYR A 112 0.41 -14.10 -9.79
CA TYR A 112 -0.18 -13.28 -8.73
C TYR A 112 -1.70 -13.34 -8.77
N ARG A 113 -2.30 -13.13 -9.95
CA ARG A 113 -3.76 -13.12 -10.13
C ARG A 113 -4.43 -14.45 -9.76
N GLN A 114 -3.77 -15.56 -10.07
CA GLN A 114 -4.22 -16.90 -9.69
C GLN A 114 -4.18 -17.13 -8.18
N THR A 115 -3.24 -16.51 -7.48
CA THR A 115 -2.99 -16.71 -6.04
C THR A 115 -3.83 -15.77 -5.18
N PHE A 116 -3.83 -14.47 -5.51
CA PHE A 116 -4.39 -13.40 -4.67
C PHE A 116 -5.65 -12.75 -5.26
N GLY A 117 -6.01 -13.05 -6.51
CA GLY A 117 -7.10 -12.42 -7.23
C GLY A 117 -6.64 -11.20 -8.06
N ALA A 118 -7.58 -10.38 -8.51
CA ALA A 118 -7.26 -9.23 -9.37
C ALA A 118 -6.20 -8.31 -8.73
N ASP A 119 -5.27 -7.83 -9.55
CA ASP A 119 -4.16 -6.95 -9.16
C ASP A 119 -4.54 -5.45 -9.19
N TYR A 120 -5.70 -5.13 -9.76
CA TYR A 120 -6.37 -3.84 -9.59
C TYR A 120 -7.88 -4.06 -9.62
N PHE A 121 -8.62 -3.33 -8.78
CA PHE A 121 -10.07 -3.50 -8.63
C PHE A 121 -10.69 -2.35 -7.83
N VAL A 122 -12.02 -2.36 -7.72
CA VAL A 122 -12.77 -1.43 -6.89
C VAL A 122 -13.53 -2.18 -5.80
N VAL A 123 -13.62 -1.57 -4.63
CA VAL A 123 -14.52 -1.96 -3.54
C VAL A 123 -15.42 -0.77 -3.21
N ASP A 124 -16.72 -0.94 -3.41
CA ASP A 124 -17.71 0.03 -2.94
C ASP A 124 -18.07 -0.26 -1.49
N HIS A 125 -18.01 0.75 -0.63
CA HIS A 125 -18.34 0.61 0.78
C HIS A 125 -18.91 1.91 1.35
N PHE A 126 -20.12 1.84 1.92
CA PHE A 126 -20.95 3.01 2.24
C PHE A 126 -21.09 3.96 1.04
N GLU A 127 -20.96 5.27 1.24
CA GLU A 127 -20.93 6.28 0.18
C GLU A 127 -19.50 6.52 -0.36
N SER A 128 -18.63 5.50 -0.28
CA SER A 128 -17.21 5.61 -0.66
C SER A 128 -16.81 4.56 -1.70
N LYS A 129 -15.96 4.97 -2.65
CA LYS A 129 -15.33 4.07 -3.63
C LYS A 129 -13.86 3.88 -3.26
N PHE A 130 -13.42 2.64 -3.06
CA PHE A 130 -12.01 2.30 -2.85
C PHE A 130 -11.42 1.72 -4.14
N ILE A 131 -10.44 2.39 -4.74
CA ILE A 131 -9.77 2.00 -5.99
C ILE A 131 -8.40 1.43 -5.65
N PHE A 132 -8.17 0.16 -5.92
CA PHE A 132 -6.90 -0.52 -5.72
C PHE A 132 -6.14 -0.56 -7.04
N LEU A 133 -4.92 -0.01 -7.08
CA LEU A 133 -4.11 0.12 -8.30
C LEU A 133 -2.83 -0.71 -8.23
N ASN A 134 -2.57 -1.51 -9.27
CA ASN A 134 -1.26 -2.10 -9.48
C ASN A 134 -0.28 -0.99 -9.90
N SER A 135 0.39 -0.37 -8.92
CA SER A 135 1.37 0.69 -9.17
C SER A 135 2.53 0.26 -10.07
N GLN A 136 2.86 -1.04 -10.15
CA GLN A 136 3.94 -1.55 -10.99
C GLN A 136 3.62 -1.37 -12.48
N LEU A 137 2.35 -1.35 -12.86
CA LEU A 137 1.94 -1.07 -14.24
C LEU A 137 2.16 0.40 -14.66
N PHE A 138 2.59 1.27 -13.74
CA PHE A 138 2.96 2.67 -14.02
C PHE A 138 4.48 2.91 -14.01
N PHE A 139 5.29 1.84 -14.12
CA PHE A 139 6.76 1.95 -14.21
C PHE A 139 7.27 2.01 -15.65
N GLY A 140 6.40 1.83 -16.66
CA GLY A 140 6.79 1.88 -18.07
C GLY A 140 7.57 0.66 -18.57
N TYR A 141 7.33 -0.53 -18.00
CA TYR A 141 7.89 -1.78 -18.49
C TYR A 141 7.40 -2.06 -19.92
N GLN A 142 8.33 -2.23 -20.87
CA GLN A 142 8.01 -2.43 -22.29
C GLN A 142 7.15 -3.67 -22.51
N ASP A 143 7.49 -4.79 -21.85
CA ASP A 143 6.79 -6.07 -22.00
C ASP A 143 5.37 -6.07 -21.38
N LEU A 144 5.01 -5.02 -20.64
CA LEU A 144 3.71 -4.86 -19.98
C LEU A 144 2.91 -3.66 -20.47
N GLU A 145 3.28 -3.05 -21.61
CA GLU A 145 2.59 -1.88 -22.16
C GLU A 145 1.07 -2.12 -22.34
N ASN A 146 0.70 -3.31 -22.84
CA ASN A 146 -0.70 -3.69 -23.01
C ASN A 146 -1.45 -3.83 -21.67
N GLU A 147 -0.81 -4.39 -20.63
CA GLU A 147 -1.43 -4.50 -19.31
C GLU A 147 -1.55 -3.13 -18.63
N SER A 148 -0.54 -2.27 -18.80
CA SER A 148 -0.58 -0.87 -18.37
C SER A 148 -1.74 -0.12 -19.02
N LEU A 149 -1.89 -0.24 -20.34
CA LEU A 149 -2.99 0.39 -21.08
C LEU A 149 -4.36 -0.10 -20.61
N LYS A 150 -4.52 -1.39 -20.33
CA LYS A 150 -5.77 -1.94 -19.76
C LYS A 150 -6.12 -1.29 -18.42
N GLN A 151 -5.15 -1.20 -17.49
CA GLN A 151 -5.38 -0.53 -16.20
C GLN A 151 -5.68 0.96 -16.38
N TRP A 152 -5.03 1.65 -17.33
CA TRP A 152 -5.30 3.05 -17.62
C TRP A 152 -6.73 3.30 -18.12
N LEU A 153 -7.18 2.51 -19.10
CA LEU A 153 -8.54 2.63 -19.64
C LEU A 153 -9.57 2.32 -18.55
N TRP A 154 -9.35 1.24 -17.79
CA TRP A 154 -10.20 0.89 -16.65
C TRP A 154 -10.24 1.99 -15.59
N LEU A 155 -9.10 2.57 -15.20
CA LEU A 155 -9.03 3.63 -14.20
C LEU A 155 -9.83 4.86 -14.66
N LYS A 156 -9.68 5.24 -15.93
CA LYS A 156 -10.44 6.35 -16.51
C LYS A 156 -11.94 6.11 -16.39
N GLU A 157 -12.42 4.92 -16.73
CA GLU A 157 -13.83 4.54 -16.56
C GLU A 157 -14.25 4.64 -15.09
N GLN A 158 -13.41 4.16 -14.15
CA GLN A 158 -13.73 4.25 -12.72
C GLN A 158 -13.84 5.69 -12.22
N CYS A 159 -12.97 6.58 -12.70
CA CYS A 159 -13.00 8.01 -12.41
C CYS A 159 -14.23 8.69 -13.01
N GLU A 160 -14.67 8.30 -14.21
CA GLU A 160 -15.90 8.80 -14.82
C GLU A 160 -17.14 8.35 -14.04
N MET A 161 -17.17 7.09 -13.59
CA MET A 161 -18.26 6.55 -12.76
C MET A 161 -18.45 7.30 -11.44
N VAL A 162 -17.39 7.91 -10.88
CA VAL A 162 -17.52 8.72 -9.65
C VAL A 162 -18.53 9.86 -9.82
N TYR A 163 -18.73 10.36 -11.04
CA TYR A 163 -19.69 11.42 -11.34
C TYR A 163 -21.11 10.92 -11.63
N MET A 164 -21.27 9.62 -11.89
CA MET A 164 -22.57 9.02 -12.22
C MET A 164 -23.29 8.46 -10.99
N TYR A 165 -22.56 8.22 -9.90
CA TYR A 165 -23.09 7.64 -8.66
C TYR A 165 -22.86 8.59 -7.48
N PRO A 166 -23.67 8.51 -6.41
CA PRO A 166 -23.59 9.42 -5.27
C PRO A 166 -22.42 9.11 -4.32
N TYR A 167 -21.23 8.78 -4.84
CA TYR A 167 -20.04 8.63 -4.02
C TYR A 167 -19.65 9.98 -3.42
N ARG A 168 -19.55 10.04 -2.09
CA ARG A 168 -19.03 11.19 -1.37
C ARG A 168 -17.51 11.18 -1.32
N HIS A 169 -16.93 9.99 -1.24
CA HIS A 169 -15.49 9.79 -1.08
C HIS A 169 -14.95 8.78 -2.09
N VAL A 170 -13.72 9.00 -2.52
CA VAL A 170 -12.93 8.08 -3.35
C VAL A 170 -11.59 7.93 -2.67
N VAL A 171 -11.18 6.70 -2.41
CA VAL A 171 -9.91 6.37 -1.78
C VAL A 171 -9.14 5.47 -2.72
N VAL A 172 -7.96 5.89 -3.15
CA VAL A 172 -7.08 5.13 -4.01
C VAL A 172 -6.02 4.47 -3.15
N LEU A 173 -5.82 3.17 -3.27
CA LEU A 173 -4.77 2.42 -2.61
C LEU A 173 -3.78 1.92 -3.66
N GLN A 174 -2.50 2.16 -3.41
CA GLN A 174 -1.43 1.61 -4.24
C GLN A 174 -0.19 1.28 -3.40
N HIS A 175 0.68 0.41 -3.91
CA HIS A 175 1.95 0.15 -3.25
C HIS A 175 2.89 1.34 -3.44
N VAL A 176 3.49 1.50 -4.63
CA VAL A 176 4.44 2.60 -4.88
C VAL A 176 3.72 3.94 -4.96
N PRO A 177 4.12 4.95 -4.18
CA PRO A 177 3.53 6.29 -4.24
C PRO A 177 3.83 6.99 -5.57
N PRO A 178 2.97 7.92 -6.01
CA PRO A 178 3.23 8.70 -7.20
C PRO A 178 4.47 9.59 -6.99
N PHE A 179 4.62 10.17 -5.79
CA PHE A 179 5.75 10.99 -5.35
C PHE A 179 5.91 10.90 -3.81
N ILE A 180 7.08 11.28 -3.32
CA ILE A 180 7.47 11.30 -1.90
C ILE A 180 7.31 12.70 -1.33
N GLU A 181 7.97 13.68 -1.95
CA GLU A 181 8.00 15.08 -1.51
C GLU A 181 7.23 15.97 -2.48
N THR A 182 7.52 15.90 -3.79
CA THR A 182 6.90 16.78 -4.78
C THR A 182 6.51 16.04 -6.05
N ALA A 183 5.42 16.45 -6.70
CA ALA A 183 4.94 15.81 -7.93
C ALA A 183 5.99 15.79 -9.06
N ASN A 184 6.91 16.76 -9.10
CA ASN A 184 7.95 16.89 -10.12
C ASN A 184 9.32 16.35 -9.69
N GLU A 185 9.43 15.69 -8.54
CA GLU A 185 10.70 15.15 -8.07
C GLU A 185 11.25 14.08 -9.02
N ALA A 186 12.59 13.96 -9.09
CA ALA A 186 13.22 12.89 -9.83
C ALA A 186 12.90 11.52 -9.20
N PRO A 187 12.99 10.42 -9.97
CA PRO A 187 12.83 9.08 -9.42
C PRO A 187 13.89 8.78 -8.36
N MET A 188 13.46 8.45 -7.15
CA MET A 188 14.33 8.12 -6.03
C MET A 188 14.65 6.63 -6.07
N ARG A 189 15.85 6.29 -6.54
CA ARG A 189 16.27 4.89 -6.70
C ARG A 189 16.42 4.16 -5.37
N VAL A 190 16.05 2.88 -5.37
CA VAL A 190 16.30 1.95 -4.27
C VAL A 190 17.72 1.38 -4.43
N ARG A 191 18.67 1.89 -3.65
CA ARG A 191 20.06 1.42 -3.67
C ARG A 191 20.64 1.40 -5.10
N SER A 192 21.19 0.27 -5.53
CA SER A 192 21.76 0.04 -6.87
C SER A 192 20.83 -0.70 -7.83
N SER A 193 19.54 -0.87 -7.50
CA SER A 193 18.59 -1.54 -8.39
C SER A 193 17.93 -0.55 -9.38
N ASN A 194 17.20 -1.09 -10.36
CA ASN A 194 16.38 -0.30 -11.27
C ASN A 194 15.05 0.16 -10.64
N MET A 195 14.80 -0.19 -9.37
CA MET A 195 13.57 0.18 -8.68
C MET A 195 13.65 1.58 -8.09
N THR A 196 12.47 2.18 -7.90
CA THR A 196 12.33 3.52 -7.34
C THR A 196 11.25 3.54 -6.27
N PHE A 197 11.45 4.38 -5.25
CA PHE A 197 10.49 4.58 -4.16
C PHE A 197 9.25 5.39 -4.57
N ASN A 198 9.27 6.01 -5.75
CA ASN A 198 8.19 6.75 -6.38
C ASN A 198 8.05 6.31 -7.84
N LEU A 199 6.89 6.56 -8.46
CA LEU A 199 6.68 6.23 -9.87
C LEU A 199 7.72 6.93 -10.76
N PRO A 200 8.52 6.20 -11.55
CA PRO A 200 9.71 6.75 -12.19
C PRO A 200 9.42 7.58 -13.44
N VAL A 201 8.29 7.34 -14.11
CA VAL A 201 7.93 8.03 -15.35
C VAL A 201 7.09 9.26 -15.03
N LEU A 202 7.69 10.46 -15.15
CA LEU A 202 7.05 11.73 -14.82
C LEU A 202 5.70 11.90 -15.54
N GLU A 203 5.63 11.58 -16.83
CA GLU A 203 4.39 11.70 -17.61
C GLU A 203 3.29 10.80 -17.04
N GLN A 204 3.59 9.54 -16.72
CA GLN A 204 2.62 8.61 -16.14
C GLN A 204 2.17 9.08 -14.76
N ARG A 205 3.09 9.61 -13.95
CA ARG A 205 2.77 10.19 -12.64
C ARG A 205 1.83 11.39 -12.76
N LEU A 206 2.14 12.37 -13.61
CA LEU A 206 1.31 13.56 -13.80
C LEU A 206 -0.05 13.20 -14.39
N ARG A 207 -0.09 12.26 -15.34
CA ARG A 207 -1.34 11.70 -15.86
C ARG A 207 -2.17 11.06 -14.76
N LEU A 208 -1.56 10.25 -13.89
CA LEU A 208 -2.27 9.60 -12.77
C LEU A 208 -2.89 10.63 -11.85
N LEU A 209 -2.12 11.65 -11.46
CA LEU A 209 -2.60 12.72 -10.59
C LEU A 209 -3.74 13.54 -11.23
N SER A 210 -3.64 13.79 -12.55
CA SER A 210 -4.66 14.50 -13.33
C SER A 210 -5.96 13.69 -13.44
N GLU A 211 -5.89 12.40 -13.78
CA GLU A 211 -7.07 11.52 -13.88
C GLU A 211 -7.76 11.38 -12.52
N LEU A 212 -6.97 11.26 -11.45
CA LEU A 212 -7.47 11.26 -10.09
C LEU A 212 -7.94 12.64 -9.61
N ARG A 213 -7.79 13.72 -10.40
CA ARG A 213 -8.25 15.09 -10.10
C ARG A 213 -7.88 15.55 -8.68
N LEU A 214 -6.67 15.19 -8.23
CA LEU A 214 -6.19 15.46 -6.87
C LEU A 214 -5.72 16.92 -6.76
N GLU A 215 -6.61 17.90 -6.70
CA GLU A 215 -6.21 19.32 -6.59
C GLU A 215 -6.71 19.99 -5.29
N PRO A 216 -5.86 20.71 -4.51
CA PRO A 216 -4.41 20.62 -4.50
C PRO A 216 -3.98 19.52 -3.51
N PHE A 217 -3.80 18.32 -4.06
CA PHE A 217 -3.05 17.14 -3.58
C PHE A 217 -3.08 16.80 -2.07
N ARG A 218 -3.86 15.76 -1.72
CA ARG A 218 -3.67 14.99 -0.48
C ARG A 218 -3.35 13.53 -0.82
N VAL A 219 -2.07 13.29 -1.14
CA VAL A 219 -1.48 11.95 -1.15
C VAL A 219 -0.98 11.68 0.27
N PHE A 220 -1.49 10.65 0.92
CA PHE A 220 -0.95 10.17 2.19
C PHE A 220 -0.06 8.97 1.91
N ASN A 221 1.24 9.18 2.03
CA ASN A 221 2.19 8.10 2.03
C ASN A 221 2.17 7.45 3.43
N VAL A 222 1.56 6.28 3.52
CA VAL A 222 1.73 5.34 4.62
C VAL A 222 3.15 4.80 4.52
N ILE A 223 4.15 5.51 5.06
CA ILE A 223 5.54 5.05 4.96
C ILE A 223 5.77 3.92 5.98
N GLY A 224 6.22 2.76 5.50
CA GLY A 224 6.72 1.66 6.32
C GLY A 224 7.80 2.17 7.28
N ALA A 225 7.63 1.95 8.59
CA ALA A 225 8.44 2.57 9.64
C ALA A 225 9.90 2.07 9.65
N GLY A 226 10.75 2.70 8.86
CA GLY A 226 12.21 2.70 8.98
C GLY A 226 12.81 4.10 9.19
N VAL A 227 11.97 5.10 9.50
CA VAL A 227 12.36 6.52 9.43
C VAL A 227 12.91 7.03 10.76
N ASP A 228 14.00 7.80 10.68
CA ASP A 228 14.59 8.60 11.76
C ASP A 228 13.54 9.46 12.48
N LYS A 229 13.66 9.61 13.81
CA LYS A 229 12.70 10.32 14.68
C LYS A 229 12.46 11.77 14.27
N SER A 230 13.38 12.37 13.52
CA SER A 230 13.31 13.76 13.03
C SER A 230 12.24 13.96 11.94
N LEU A 231 12.05 12.99 11.04
CA LEU A 231 11.03 13.01 9.99
C LEU A 231 9.63 12.67 10.51
N PHE A 232 9.55 11.95 11.65
CA PHE A 232 8.29 11.69 12.36
C PHE A 232 7.58 12.98 12.78
N ASN A 233 8.32 14.04 13.14
CA ASN A 233 7.75 15.33 13.50
C ASN A 233 7.21 16.12 12.28
N LEU A 234 7.76 15.91 11.09
CA LEU A 234 7.27 16.54 9.85
C LEU A 234 5.98 15.85 9.36
N LEU A 235 5.93 14.52 9.46
CA LEU A 235 4.75 13.69 9.18
C LEU A 235 3.60 13.95 10.16
N TRP A 236 3.91 14.20 11.44
CA TRP A 236 2.92 14.60 12.43
C TRP A 236 2.21 15.90 12.01
N HIS A 237 2.93 16.87 11.45
CA HIS A 237 2.33 18.12 10.94
C HIS A 237 1.44 17.91 9.70
N GLN A 238 1.81 17.03 8.76
CA GLN A 238 0.98 16.72 7.60
C GLN A 238 -0.30 15.94 7.97
N LEU A 239 -0.20 15.02 8.94
CA LEU A 239 -1.35 14.35 9.55
C LEU A 239 -2.17 15.32 10.41
N TYR A 240 -1.59 16.36 11.01
CA TYR A 240 -2.35 17.37 11.77
C TYR A 240 -3.18 18.30 10.87
N CYS A 241 -2.73 18.55 9.62
CA CYS A 241 -3.47 19.33 8.63
C CYS A 241 -4.65 18.57 7.96
N ALA A 242 -4.81 17.29 8.28
CA ALA A 242 -5.96 16.47 7.92
C ALA A 242 -6.56 15.92 9.20
N TYR A 243 -7.73 16.39 9.64
CA TYR A 243 -8.40 15.86 10.82
C TYR A 243 -8.96 14.46 10.54
N ILE A 244 -8.09 13.49 10.27
CA ILE A 244 -8.35 12.06 10.30
C ILE A 244 -7.91 11.63 11.70
N GLN A 245 -8.86 11.29 12.57
CA GLN A 245 -8.53 10.71 13.87
C GLN A 245 -7.95 9.30 13.65
N VAL A 246 -6.64 9.21 13.38
CA VAL A 246 -5.90 7.94 13.35
C VAL A 246 -5.80 7.46 14.81
N GLN A 247 -6.78 6.68 15.27
CA GLN A 247 -6.86 6.32 16.69
C GLN A 247 -5.99 5.13 17.11
N THR A 248 -5.37 4.35 16.20
CA THR A 248 -4.33 3.39 16.61
C THR A 248 -3.34 3.07 15.48
N ILE A 249 -2.08 3.53 15.59
CA ILE A 249 -0.96 2.94 14.85
C ILE A 249 -0.38 1.83 15.73
N VAL A 250 -0.55 0.56 15.35
CA VAL A 250 0.12 -0.55 16.03
C VAL A 250 1.54 -0.62 15.48
N ARG A 251 2.50 -0.04 16.23
CA ARG A 251 3.92 -0.16 15.92
C ARG A 251 4.41 -1.57 16.25
N LEU A 252 4.46 -2.44 15.25
CA LEU A 252 5.24 -3.68 15.29
C LEU A 252 6.32 -3.55 14.22
N LEU A 253 7.58 -3.76 14.63
CA LEU A 253 8.81 -3.15 14.09
C LEU A 253 9.13 -3.31 12.59
N ASN A 254 8.27 -3.90 11.74
CA ASN A 254 8.44 -3.88 10.28
C ASN A 254 7.13 -3.90 9.46
N ALA A 255 5.95 -4.05 10.09
CA ALA A 255 4.66 -3.99 9.38
C ALA A 255 3.87 -2.79 9.90
N VAL A 256 3.55 -1.84 9.01
CA VAL A 256 2.69 -0.72 9.37
C VAL A 256 1.25 -1.17 9.19
N ALA A 257 0.59 -1.49 10.30
CA ALA A 257 -0.85 -1.62 10.37
C ALA A 257 -1.43 -0.28 10.83
N ILE A 258 -2.06 0.45 9.91
CA ILE A 258 -2.88 1.60 10.27
C ILE A 258 -4.31 1.09 10.42
N VAL A 259 -4.81 1.11 11.66
CA VAL A 259 -6.23 0.93 11.93
C VAL A 259 -6.85 2.33 11.95
N LEU A 260 -7.56 2.64 10.88
CA LEU A 260 -8.34 3.86 10.73
C LEU A 260 -9.70 3.66 11.43
N ASN A 261 -9.69 3.80 12.76
CA ASN A 261 -10.93 3.87 13.54
C ASN A 261 -11.60 5.22 13.31
N SER A 262 -12.88 5.22 12.94
CA SER A 262 -13.70 6.43 12.77
C SER A 262 -13.07 7.52 11.89
N CYS A 263 -12.91 7.25 10.58
CA CYS A 263 -12.51 8.30 9.64
C CYS A 263 -13.69 9.23 9.35
N SER A 264 -13.51 10.52 9.63
CA SER A 264 -14.37 11.60 9.15
C SER A 264 -13.54 12.60 8.36
N LEU A 265 -14.02 13.01 7.18
CA LEU A 265 -13.37 14.02 6.33
C LEU A 265 -14.11 15.34 6.48
N THR A 266 -13.41 16.47 6.70
CA THR A 266 -14.05 17.77 6.94
C THR A 266 -14.40 18.54 5.66
N ASP A 267 -15.45 19.37 5.76
CA ASP A 267 -16.08 20.22 4.73
C ASP A 267 -15.08 21.03 3.89
N HIS A 268 -14.87 20.62 2.64
CA HIS A 268 -14.42 21.53 1.59
C HIS A 268 -14.90 21.00 0.23
N PRO A 269 -15.49 21.84 -0.64
CA PRO A 269 -16.22 21.41 -1.85
C PRO A 269 -15.42 20.61 -2.90
N TRP A 270 -14.10 20.47 -2.73
CA TRP A 270 -13.18 19.83 -3.67
C TRP A 270 -12.50 18.55 -3.12
N ARG A 271 -12.82 18.09 -1.91
CA ARG A 271 -12.12 16.99 -1.18
C ARG A 271 -12.74 15.60 -1.38
N ARG A 272 -12.91 15.15 -2.62
CA ARG A 272 -13.50 13.82 -2.85
C ARG A 272 -12.47 12.69 -2.86
N HIS A 273 -11.23 12.94 -3.27
CA HIS A 273 -10.27 11.88 -3.58
C HIS A 273 -9.06 11.87 -2.62
N ILE A 274 -8.73 10.70 -2.08
CA ILE A 274 -7.60 10.45 -1.17
C ILE A 274 -6.73 9.36 -1.79
N VAL A 275 -5.41 9.52 -1.82
CA VAL A 275 -4.49 8.43 -2.19
C VAL A 275 -3.76 7.95 -0.95
N LEU A 276 -3.81 6.66 -0.67
CA LEU A 276 -3.04 5.98 0.35
C LEU A 276 -2.01 5.09 -0.35
N SER A 277 -0.73 5.42 -0.21
CA SER A 277 0.37 4.65 -0.79
C SER A 277 1.34 4.16 0.26
N CYS A 278 1.93 2.98 0.10
CA CYS A 278 2.97 2.49 1.01
C CYS A 278 4.27 2.15 0.30
N SER A 279 5.32 2.90 0.64
CA SER A 279 6.69 2.55 0.30
C SER A 279 7.49 2.34 1.58
N SER A 280 8.18 1.20 1.70
CA SER A 280 9.20 0.99 2.72
C SER A 280 10.45 1.83 2.39
N ILE A 281 10.46 3.10 2.78
CA ILE A 281 11.67 3.93 2.69
C ILE A 281 12.65 3.46 3.77
N GLN A 282 13.57 2.54 3.42
CA GLN A 282 14.76 2.28 4.23
C GLN A 282 15.78 3.42 4.05
N LEU A 283 15.50 4.60 4.60
CA LEU A 283 16.51 5.65 4.69
C LEU A 283 17.49 5.32 5.83
N ASN A 284 18.69 4.87 5.44
CA ASN A 284 19.92 4.83 6.25
C ASN A 284 19.84 4.10 7.60
N ARG A 285 20.07 2.78 7.59
CA ARG A 285 21.06 2.26 8.54
C ARG A 285 22.43 2.60 7.96
N LYS A 286 23.08 3.65 8.48
CA LYS A 286 24.54 3.76 8.41
C LYS A 286 25.10 2.47 9.02
N THR A 287 25.36 1.46 8.21
CA THR A 287 26.24 0.37 8.55
C THR A 287 27.60 0.99 8.79
N ARG A 288 27.93 1.23 10.07
CA ARG A 288 29.33 1.21 10.53
C ARG A 288 29.83 -0.23 10.32
N TYR A 289 30.03 -0.63 9.07
CA TYR A 289 31.04 -1.62 8.76
C TYR A 289 32.32 -0.81 8.61
N LYS A 290 33.03 -0.62 9.72
CA LYS A 290 34.41 -0.17 9.66
C LYS A 290 35.17 -1.18 8.81
N ASP A 291 35.89 -0.65 7.84
CA ASP A 291 36.93 -1.35 7.10
C ASP A 291 37.70 -2.32 8.00
N ARG A 292 37.68 -3.60 7.62
CA ARG A 292 38.79 -4.51 7.91
C ARG A 292 39.32 -5.04 6.60
N HIS A 293 39.95 -4.15 5.85
CA HIS A 293 41.10 -4.50 5.04
C HIS A 293 42.34 -3.91 5.70
N ASN A 294 43.31 -4.81 5.94
CA ASN A 294 44.67 -4.72 6.48
C ASN A 294 44.77 -5.81 7.56
N SER A 295 45.58 -6.87 7.46
CA SER A 295 46.74 -7.18 6.62
C SER A 295 47.22 -8.57 7.05
N TRP A 296 47.73 -9.35 6.10
CA TRP A 296 48.38 -10.68 6.23
C TRP A 296 47.46 -11.89 6.38
#